data_AF-A0A1I8CI61-F1
#
_entry.id   AF-A0A1I8CI61-F1
#
_cell.length_a   1.000
_cell.length_b   1.000
_cell.length_c   1.000
_cell.angle_alpha   90.00
_cell.angle_beta   90.00
_cell.angle_gamma   90.00
#
_symmetry.space_group_name_H-M   'P 1'
#
loop_
_entity.id
_entity.type
_entity.pdbx_description
1 polymer ?
#
loop_
_entity_poly.entity_id
_entity_poly.type
_entity_poly.pdbx_seq_one_letter_code
_entity_poly.pdbx_strand_id
1 'polypeptide(L)'
;MADSDELNDSNVDEIQEGLSNVCIEDEVGKPKAKEEVGKPKAEKEVGKPKAEDKVGKPEAEEEVGKPEAEEEVGKPKAEDEGVGKLEAKDEGVVKSEAKDEGVGEPDIKEEDIISSPSSKLEGEKDFKKFQIARNLKKHIIRIRDSYKKDWKSKEMSVRQRGVALYLIDRLVFRAGNKKSGNKVATFGCCSLRCEHIKLHDQKNGKEYVVEFDFPGKCNIRYQNEVPVEETVYKNLESFMENKEGSEDLFDCLDTSILNSYLSTLIPGFPELTVKVFRTCNASSTFQDQLKKLSKEGDSIKNKMLAFKVANKQVAVLCNHQHAVSKGHETIMEEYLKTSLLHYIDPRIVVAWCKKMEVTLEEIYTETERKKFQWAINSTESDYEF
;
A
#
# COMPACT_ATOMS: atom_id res chain seq x y z
N MET A 1 -33.84 38.45 -13.58
CA MET A 1 -32.80 38.53 -12.54
C MET A 1 -32.30 37.12 -12.26
N ALA A 2 -31.12 36.96 -11.66
CA ALA A 2 -30.70 35.66 -11.15
C ALA A 2 -31.24 35.54 -9.72
N ASP A 3 -31.97 34.47 -9.42
CA ASP A 3 -32.15 34.00 -8.05
C ASP A 3 -30.97 33.07 -7.74
N SER A 4 -30.42 33.23 -6.54
CA SER A 4 -29.21 32.52 -6.09
C SER A 4 -29.58 31.22 -5.38
N ASP A 5 -29.10 30.09 -5.89
CA ASP A 5 -29.08 28.83 -5.13
C ASP A 5 -28.17 29.01 -3.90
N GLU A 6 -28.77 29.21 -2.71
CA GLU A 6 -28.04 29.16 -1.45
C GLU A 6 -27.53 27.73 -1.23
N LEU A 7 -26.21 27.58 -1.19
CA LEU A 7 -25.55 26.28 -1.12
C LEU A 7 -25.82 25.62 0.24
N ASN A 8 -26.24 24.35 0.21
CA ASN A 8 -26.44 23.53 1.40
C ASN A 8 -25.10 23.04 1.99
N ASP A 9 -24.34 23.96 2.60
CA ASP A 9 -23.03 23.66 3.20
C ASP A 9 -23.07 22.69 4.38
N SER A 10 -24.22 22.49 5.04
CA SER A 10 -24.30 21.62 6.24
C SER A 10 -23.92 20.16 5.95
N ASN A 11 -24.23 19.66 4.76
CA ASN A 11 -23.87 18.31 4.31
C ASN A 11 -22.38 18.22 3.87
N VAL A 12 -21.71 19.36 3.64
CA VAL A 12 -20.24 19.41 3.48
C VAL A 12 -19.58 19.33 4.85
N ASP A 13 -20.04 20.13 5.82
CA ASP A 13 -19.48 20.11 7.17
C ASP A 13 -19.73 18.78 7.91
N GLU A 14 -20.87 18.10 7.76
CA GLU A 14 -21.04 16.73 8.30
C GLU A 14 -20.01 15.74 7.72
N ILE A 15 -19.72 15.83 6.41
CA ILE A 15 -18.69 14.98 5.76
C ILE A 15 -17.29 15.39 6.23
N GLN A 16 -17.08 16.66 6.56
CA GLN A 16 -15.78 17.24 6.94
C GLN A 16 -15.46 17.02 8.43
N GLU A 17 -16.43 17.12 9.34
CA GLU A 17 -16.32 16.66 10.73
C GLU A 17 -16.17 15.14 10.79
N GLY A 18 -16.85 14.43 9.88
CA GLY A 18 -16.64 13.00 9.63
C GLY A 18 -15.16 12.64 9.45
N LEU A 19 -14.34 13.51 8.86
CA LEU A 19 -12.89 13.27 8.68
C LEU A 19 -12.13 13.12 10.00
N SER A 20 -12.56 13.81 11.06
CA SER A 20 -11.95 13.68 12.39
C SER A 20 -12.43 12.39 13.08
N ASN A 21 -13.72 12.08 12.95
CA ASN A 21 -14.41 11.03 13.72
C ASN A 21 -14.72 9.73 12.96
N VAL A 22 -14.05 9.42 11.83
CA VAL A 22 -14.21 8.07 11.21
C VAL A 22 -13.72 6.97 12.15
N CYS A 23 -14.63 6.38 12.91
CA CYS A 23 -14.46 5.07 13.52
C CYS A 23 -14.58 4.00 12.44
N ILE A 24 -13.58 3.13 12.35
CA ILE A 24 -13.80 1.78 11.82
C ILE A 24 -14.37 0.99 13.01
N GLU A 25 -15.54 0.40 12.82
CA GLU A 25 -16.13 -0.52 13.80
C GLU A 25 -15.20 -1.73 13.95
N ASP A 26 -14.95 -2.16 15.21
CA ASP A 26 -13.73 -2.85 15.68
C ASP A 26 -12.46 -1.97 15.74
N GLU A 27 -12.27 -1.26 16.86
CA GLU A 27 -10.99 -0.92 17.52
C GLU A 27 -9.68 -1.27 16.79
N VAL A 28 -9.28 -0.45 15.81
CA VAL A 28 -7.93 -0.45 15.23
C VAL A 28 -7.44 0.99 15.07
N GLY A 29 -6.29 1.31 15.68
CA GLY A 29 -5.66 2.62 15.58
C GLY A 29 -5.23 2.97 14.15
N LYS A 30 -5.39 4.23 13.75
CA LYS A 30 -4.93 4.74 12.44
C LYS A 30 -3.45 5.14 12.52
N PRO A 31 -2.61 4.82 11.51
CA PRO A 31 -1.25 5.33 11.44
C PRO A 31 -1.23 6.86 11.51
N LYS A 32 -0.39 7.41 12.39
CA LYS A 32 -0.27 8.86 12.57
C LYS A 32 0.42 9.49 11.35
N ALA A 33 -0.12 10.60 10.88
CA ALA A 33 0.62 11.53 10.02
C ALA A 33 1.48 12.44 10.90
N LYS A 34 2.52 13.05 10.33
CA LYS A 34 3.38 13.99 11.07
C LYS A 34 2.64 15.31 11.35
N GLU A 35 2.62 15.71 12.62
CA GLU A 35 2.33 17.10 13.01
C GLU A 35 3.62 17.94 12.96
N GLU A 36 3.49 19.26 12.80
CA GLU A 36 4.65 20.16 12.73
C GLU A 36 5.27 20.42 14.12
N VAL A 37 6.54 20.05 14.29
CA VAL A 37 7.33 20.48 15.46
C VAL A 37 7.69 21.96 15.30
N GLY A 38 7.12 22.81 16.16
CA GLY A 38 7.28 24.26 16.12
C GLY A 38 8.75 24.72 16.23
N LYS A 39 9.07 25.83 15.55
CA LYS A 39 10.42 26.42 15.54
C LYS A 39 10.93 26.72 16.96
N PRO A 40 12.15 26.30 17.35
CA PRO A 40 12.81 26.85 18.52
C PRO A 40 13.09 28.34 18.32
N LYS A 41 12.97 29.13 19.39
CA LYS A 41 13.37 30.55 19.38
C LYS A 41 14.90 30.64 19.39
N ALA A 42 15.45 31.63 18.70
CA ALA A 42 16.87 31.92 18.74
C ALA A 42 17.24 32.68 20.03
N GLU A 43 18.27 32.22 20.72
CA GLU A 43 18.97 32.97 21.76
C GLU A 43 20.39 33.35 21.30
N LYS A 44 21.12 34.13 22.12
CA LYS A 44 22.08 35.13 21.63
C LYS A 44 23.54 34.66 21.50
N GLU A 45 24.30 35.46 20.76
CA GLU A 45 25.75 35.31 20.51
C GLU A 45 26.59 35.27 21.80
N VAL A 46 27.66 34.45 21.81
CA VAL A 46 28.88 34.69 22.60
C VAL A 46 30.11 34.17 21.86
N GLY A 47 31.15 35.00 21.76
CA GLY A 47 32.56 34.58 21.86
C GLY A 47 33.27 34.02 20.61
N LYS A 48 34.29 34.75 20.12
CA LYS A 48 35.26 34.27 19.13
C LYS A 48 36.71 34.53 19.60
N PRO A 49 37.58 33.52 19.68
CA PRO A 49 39.03 33.69 19.72
C PRO A 49 39.71 33.53 18.34
N LYS A 50 41.03 33.73 18.29
CA LYS A 50 41.87 33.62 17.08
C LYS A 50 42.71 32.32 17.06
N ALA A 51 43.43 32.09 15.96
CA ALA A 51 44.21 30.88 15.68
C ALA A 51 45.73 31.15 15.56
N GLU A 52 46.54 30.09 15.71
CA GLU A 52 47.96 29.89 15.34
C GLU A 52 48.30 28.41 15.68
N ASP A 53 49.20 27.65 15.02
CA ASP A 53 49.93 27.85 13.74
C ASP A 53 50.29 26.47 13.07
N LYS A 54 51.04 26.46 11.95
CA LYS A 54 51.23 25.31 11.01
C LYS A 54 52.01 24.07 11.51
N VAL A 55 51.81 22.91 10.84
CA VAL A 55 52.75 22.25 9.86
C VAL A 55 52.23 20.85 9.44
N GLY A 56 52.28 20.48 8.16
CA GLY A 56 52.15 19.08 7.68
C GLY A 56 51.52 18.85 6.28
N LYS A 57 52.27 18.28 5.34
CA LYS A 57 51.90 17.78 3.99
C LYS A 57 53.04 16.83 3.52
N PRO A 58 52.93 16.00 2.45
CA PRO A 58 51.79 15.64 1.57
C PRO A 58 51.38 14.14 1.80
N GLU A 59 50.74 13.33 0.95
CA GLU A 59 50.28 13.30 -0.47
C GLU A 59 48.74 13.04 -0.52
N ALA A 60 47.95 13.00 -1.60
CA ALA A 60 47.95 12.34 -2.93
C ALA A 60 47.83 10.79 -2.90
N GLU A 61 47.00 10.14 -3.74
CA GLU A 61 46.03 10.69 -4.73
C GLU A 61 44.62 10.91 -4.09
N GLU A 62 43.41 10.62 -4.58
CA GLU A 62 42.82 10.03 -5.81
C GLU A 62 41.38 10.60 -5.96
N GLU A 63 40.78 10.65 -7.15
CA GLU A 63 39.34 11.00 -7.34
C GLU A 63 38.46 9.76 -7.55
N VAL A 64 37.40 9.59 -6.75
CA VAL A 64 36.39 8.53 -6.96
C VAL A 64 34.98 9.11 -7.14
N GLY A 65 34.39 8.72 -8.27
CA GLY A 65 33.07 9.05 -8.79
C GLY A 65 31.94 9.26 -7.78
N LYS A 66 31.22 10.37 -7.99
CA LYS A 66 29.88 10.64 -7.49
C LYS A 66 28.89 9.65 -8.15
N PRO A 67 28.23 8.74 -7.41
CA PRO A 67 27.29 7.80 -8.00
C PRO A 67 26.06 8.50 -8.55
N GLU A 68 25.59 7.99 -9.69
CA GLU A 68 24.49 8.50 -10.50
C GLU A 68 23.16 8.74 -9.77
N ALA A 69 22.33 9.60 -10.38
CA ALA A 69 20.91 9.67 -10.10
C ALA A 69 20.14 9.23 -11.36
N GLU A 70 19.34 8.17 -11.23
CA GLU A 70 18.47 7.62 -12.28
C GLU A 70 17.04 7.45 -11.75
N GLU A 71 15.99 7.57 -12.54
CA GLU A 71 15.73 8.56 -13.60
C GLU A 71 14.19 8.73 -13.70
N GLU A 72 13.67 9.95 -13.81
CA GLU A 72 12.24 10.16 -14.06
C GLU A 72 11.95 10.10 -15.57
N VAL A 73 11.58 8.92 -16.06
CA VAL A 73 11.18 8.73 -17.47
C VAL A 73 9.81 9.38 -17.71
N GLY A 74 9.84 10.61 -18.24
CA GLY A 74 8.66 11.39 -18.57
C GLY A 74 7.85 10.86 -19.77
N LYS A 75 6.61 11.33 -19.90
CA LYS A 75 5.75 11.03 -21.05
C LYS A 75 6.31 11.65 -22.35
N PRO A 76 6.41 10.89 -23.45
CA PRO A 76 6.43 11.49 -24.79
C PRO A 76 5.12 12.23 -25.07
N LYS A 77 5.20 13.39 -25.73
CA LYS A 77 4.08 13.92 -26.51
C LYS A 77 4.00 13.14 -27.83
N ALA A 78 2.79 12.95 -28.34
CA ALA A 78 2.60 12.64 -29.76
C ALA A 78 2.30 13.95 -30.51
N GLU A 79 2.96 14.16 -31.64
CA GLU A 79 2.55 15.10 -32.68
C GLU A 79 2.13 14.27 -33.91
N ASP A 80 1.23 14.82 -34.72
CA ASP A 80 0.42 14.09 -35.71
C ASP A 80 0.92 14.33 -37.14
N GLU A 81 1.27 13.25 -37.86
CA GLU A 81 1.13 13.20 -39.32
C GLU A 81 0.83 11.76 -39.83
N GLY A 82 -0.17 11.64 -40.72
CA GLY A 82 0.15 11.14 -42.07
C GLY A 82 -0.03 9.66 -42.44
N VAL A 83 -1.26 9.14 -42.38
CA VAL A 83 -1.86 8.18 -43.36
C VAL A 83 -1.05 6.94 -43.82
N GLY A 84 -1.52 5.72 -43.48
CA GLY A 84 -1.03 4.48 -44.09
C GLY A 84 -1.93 3.25 -43.90
N LYS A 85 -2.96 3.06 -44.73
CA LYS A 85 -3.89 1.92 -44.65
C LYS A 85 -3.35 0.65 -45.34
N LEU A 86 -3.21 -0.44 -44.59
CA LEU A 86 -3.29 -1.82 -45.10
C LEU A 86 -4.04 -2.73 -44.12
N GLU A 87 -4.67 -3.78 -44.64
CA GLU A 87 -5.54 -4.71 -43.90
C GLU A 87 -4.87 -6.07 -43.63
N ALA A 88 -5.44 -6.84 -42.71
CA ALA A 88 -4.78 -7.96 -42.04
C ALA A 88 -4.61 -9.24 -42.89
N LYS A 89 -3.67 -10.09 -42.46
CA LYS A 89 -3.74 -11.55 -42.58
C LYS A 89 -3.16 -12.23 -41.33
N ASP A 90 -3.86 -13.24 -40.83
CA ASP A 90 -3.26 -14.34 -40.07
C ASP A 90 -2.45 -15.24 -41.00
N GLU A 91 -1.35 -15.82 -40.50
CA GLU A 91 -0.95 -17.24 -40.62
C GLU A 91 0.54 -17.44 -40.30
N GLY A 92 0.90 -18.69 -39.94
CA GLY A 92 2.25 -19.22 -40.20
C GLY A 92 3.28 -19.12 -39.06
N VAL A 93 3.37 -20.18 -38.26
CA VAL A 93 4.62 -20.48 -37.52
C VAL A 93 5.69 -20.89 -38.54
N VAL A 94 6.74 -20.09 -38.67
CA VAL A 94 7.92 -20.44 -39.48
C VAL A 94 9.13 -20.60 -38.56
N LYS A 95 9.67 -21.83 -38.49
CA LYS A 95 11.04 -22.04 -38.01
C LYS A 95 12.00 -21.72 -39.15
N SER A 96 12.91 -20.80 -38.94
CA SER A 96 14.10 -20.60 -39.79
C SER A 96 15.35 -20.79 -38.95
N GLU A 97 16.05 -21.92 -39.14
CA GLU A 97 17.37 -22.10 -38.55
C GLU A 97 18.38 -21.23 -39.30
N ALA A 98 18.99 -20.29 -38.58
CA ALA A 98 20.19 -19.58 -39.03
C ALA A 98 21.23 -19.68 -37.92
N LYS A 99 22.45 -20.10 -38.29
CA LYS A 99 23.63 -20.02 -37.42
C LYS A 99 24.53 -18.93 -37.98
N ASP A 100 24.90 -17.96 -37.16
CA ASP A 100 26.14 -17.22 -37.34
C ASP A 100 26.71 -16.81 -35.97
N GLU A 101 27.91 -16.26 -35.97
CA GLU A 101 28.81 -16.27 -34.81
C GLU A 101 28.54 -15.17 -33.77
N GLY A 102 29.00 -15.42 -32.54
CA GLY A 102 28.54 -14.71 -31.35
C GLY A 102 29.24 -13.38 -31.06
N VAL A 103 28.44 -12.37 -30.73
CA VAL A 103 28.78 -11.32 -29.76
C VAL A 103 27.78 -11.44 -28.62
N GLY A 104 28.24 -11.36 -27.36
CA GLY A 104 27.39 -11.61 -26.21
C GLY A 104 26.39 -10.48 -25.94
N GLU A 105 25.13 -10.67 -26.31
CA GLU A 105 24.01 -9.97 -25.68
C GLU A 105 23.90 -10.37 -24.20
N PRO A 106 23.41 -9.48 -23.30
CA PRO A 106 23.09 -9.87 -21.93
C PRO A 106 21.91 -10.85 -21.90
N ASP A 107 21.96 -11.84 -21.00
CA ASP A 107 20.86 -12.79 -20.77
C ASP A 107 19.60 -12.09 -20.20
N ILE A 108 18.82 -11.45 -21.07
CA ILE A 108 17.46 -10.97 -20.77
C ILE A 108 16.58 -12.21 -20.61
N LYS A 109 16.08 -12.45 -19.39
CA LYS A 109 15.12 -13.54 -19.17
C LYS A 109 13.78 -13.15 -19.78
N GLU A 110 12.99 -14.13 -20.21
CA GLU A 110 11.60 -13.87 -20.65
C GLU A 110 10.74 -13.21 -19.54
N GLU A 111 11.16 -13.30 -18.28
CA GLU A 111 10.56 -12.61 -17.14
C GLU A 111 10.70 -11.07 -17.18
N ASP A 112 11.69 -10.54 -17.92
CA ASP A 112 12.04 -9.11 -17.94
C ASP A 112 11.36 -8.33 -19.09
N ILE A 113 10.63 -8.99 -19.99
CA ILE A 113 9.83 -8.32 -21.04
C ILE A 113 8.52 -7.78 -20.44
N ILE A 114 8.58 -6.57 -19.90
CA ILE A 114 7.43 -5.90 -19.27
C ILE A 114 6.39 -5.50 -20.33
N SER A 115 5.31 -6.28 -20.41
CA SER A 115 4.15 -5.97 -21.23
C SER A 115 3.43 -4.69 -20.76
N SER A 116 2.85 -3.92 -21.68
CA SER A 116 2.07 -2.72 -21.34
C SER A 116 0.93 -3.03 -20.36
N PRO A 117 0.66 -2.17 -19.35
CA PRO A 117 -0.44 -2.37 -18.39
C PRO A 117 -1.85 -2.48 -19.01
N SER A 118 -2.04 -2.04 -20.26
CA SER A 118 -3.29 -2.19 -21.01
C SER A 118 -3.27 -3.38 -21.99
N SER A 119 -2.30 -4.31 -21.87
CA SER A 119 -2.30 -5.55 -22.65
C SER A 119 -3.32 -6.55 -22.09
N LYS A 120 -3.83 -7.42 -22.95
CA LYS A 120 -4.78 -8.48 -22.56
C LYS A 120 -4.22 -9.37 -21.45
N LEU A 121 -2.94 -9.73 -21.54
CA LEU A 121 -2.26 -10.59 -20.56
C LEU A 121 -2.19 -9.92 -19.18
N GLU A 122 -1.87 -8.63 -19.11
CA GLU A 122 -1.77 -7.92 -17.83
C GLU A 122 -3.17 -7.66 -17.22
N GLY A 123 -4.17 -7.36 -18.06
CA GLY A 123 -5.57 -7.30 -17.63
C GLY A 123 -6.09 -8.62 -17.06
N GLU A 124 -5.71 -9.77 -17.64
CA GLU A 124 -6.05 -11.09 -17.10
C GLU A 124 -5.36 -11.38 -15.75
N LYS A 125 -4.10 -10.95 -15.55
CA LYS A 125 -3.43 -11.03 -14.24
C LYS A 125 -4.13 -10.16 -13.20
N ASP A 126 -4.49 -8.93 -13.56
CA ASP A 126 -5.12 -7.96 -12.66
C ASP A 126 -6.53 -8.42 -12.24
N PHE A 127 -7.33 -8.95 -13.18
CA PHE A 127 -8.60 -9.63 -12.91
C PHE A 127 -8.42 -10.80 -11.92
N LYS A 128 -7.45 -11.70 -12.18
CA LYS A 128 -7.18 -12.86 -11.30
C LYS A 128 -6.78 -12.41 -9.89
N LYS A 129 -5.88 -11.44 -9.76
CA LYS A 129 -5.45 -10.82 -8.48
C LYS A 129 -6.66 -10.37 -7.65
N PHE A 130 -7.60 -9.65 -8.25
CA PHE A 130 -8.82 -9.21 -7.54
C PHE A 130 -9.79 -10.36 -7.26
N GLN A 131 -9.93 -11.33 -8.17
CA GLN A 131 -10.80 -12.48 -7.93
C GLN A 131 -10.31 -13.40 -6.81
N ILE A 132 -8.99 -13.54 -6.62
CA ILE A 132 -8.39 -14.21 -5.45
C ILE A 132 -8.69 -13.43 -4.17
N ALA A 133 -8.65 -12.08 -4.21
CA ALA A 133 -9.01 -11.24 -3.06
C ALA A 133 -10.49 -11.36 -2.65
N ARG A 134 -11.41 -11.47 -3.61
CA ARG A 134 -12.84 -11.78 -3.32
C ARG A 134 -13.03 -13.17 -2.72
N ASN A 135 -12.25 -14.15 -3.16
CA ASN A 135 -12.30 -15.50 -2.58
C ASN A 135 -11.69 -15.53 -1.16
N LEU A 136 -10.68 -14.71 -0.86
CA LEU A 136 -10.22 -14.47 0.52
C LEU A 136 -11.35 -13.89 1.39
N LYS A 137 -12.09 -12.88 0.92
CA LYS A 137 -13.22 -12.28 1.67
C LYS A 137 -14.25 -13.32 2.11
N LYS A 138 -14.59 -14.30 1.26
CA LYS A 138 -15.51 -15.42 1.58
C LYS A 138 -15.01 -16.35 2.69
N HIS A 139 -13.70 -16.40 2.93
CA HIS A 139 -13.08 -17.30 3.92
C HIS A 139 -12.45 -16.58 5.11
N ILE A 140 -12.55 -15.24 5.17
CA ILE A 140 -11.84 -14.43 6.18
C ILE A 140 -12.24 -14.80 7.61
N ILE A 141 -13.51 -15.13 7.86
CA ILE A 141 -14.00 -15.56 9.18
C ILE A 141 -13.29 -16.84 9.64
N ARG A 142 -13.18 -17.85 8.76
CA ARG A 142 -12.45 -19.09 9.05
C ARG A 142 -10.98 -18.86 9.37
N ILE A 143 -10.32 -17.89 8.71
CA ILE A 143 -8.93 -17.52 9.00
C ILE A 143 -8.84 -16.85 10.38
N ARG A 144 -9.75 -15.91 10.68
CA ARG A 144 -9.82 -15.20 11.97
C ARG A 144 -10.04 -16.17 13.13
N ASP A 145 -10.98 -17.10 12.98
CA ASP A 145 -11.23 -18.18 13.94
C ASP A 145 -10.03 -19.11 14.12
N SER A 146 -9.19 -19.28 13.10
CA SER A 146 -7.98 -20.10 13.16
C SER A 146 -6.86 -19.39 13.89
N TYR A 147 -6.55 -18.12 13.53
CA TYR A 147 -5.48 -17.40 14.21
C TYR A 147 -5.81 -17.09 15.67
N LYS A 148 -7.09 -16.84 16.01
CA LYS A 148 -7.55 -16.69 17.41
C LYS A 148 -7.37 -17.95 18.26
N LYS A 149 -7.32 -19.14 17.64
CA LYS A 149 -6.97 -20.40 18.32
C LYS A 149 -5.45 -20.57 18.42
N ASP A 150 -4.72 -20.27 17.34
CA ASP A 150 -3.25 -20.32 17.31
C ASP A 150 -2.60 -19.51 18.44
N TRP A 151 -3.15 -18.34 18.81
CA TRP A 151 -2.68 -17.52 19.94
C TRP A 151 -2.63 -18.24 21.29
N LYS A 152 -3.41 -19.31 21.47
CA LYS A 152 -3.50 -20.11 22.71
C LYS A 152 -2.76 -21.45 22.61
N SER A 153 -1.97 -21.64 21.55
CA SER A 153 -1.13 -22.83 21.37
C SER A 153 0.00 -22.88 22.40
N LYS A 154 0.47 -24.09 22.72
CA LYS A 154 1.71 -24.29 23.48
C LYS A 154 2.95 -23.99 22.65
N GLU A 155 2.87 -24.19 21.33
CA GLU A 155 3.97 -24.01 20.39
C GLU A 155 4.22 -22.53 20.09
N MET A 156 5.45 -22.05 20.34
CA MET A 156 5.84 -20.65 20.11
C MET A 156 5.64 -20.24 18.64
N SER A 157 6.08 -21.08 17.70
CA SER A 157 5.92 -20.87 16.26
C SER A 157 4.46 -20.68 15.83
N VAL A 158 3.54 -21.42 16.46
CA VAL A 158 2.10 -21.30 16.20
C VAL A 158 1.54 -19.99 16.78
N ARG A 159 1.93 -19.60 18.00
CA ARG A 159 1.53 -18.31 18.58
C ARG A 159 2.03 -17.14 17.72
N GLN A 160 3.30 -17.15 17.32
CA GLN A 160 3.90 -16.15 16.43
C GLN A 160 3.18 -16.07 15.09
N ARG A 161 2.92 -17.20 14.44
CA ARG A 161 2.13 -17.31 13.20
C ARG A 161 0.74 -16.68 13.34
N GLY A 162 0.03 -16.98 14.43
CA GLY A 162 -1.31 -16.46 14.70
C GLY A 162 -1.32 -14.94 14.93
N VAL A 163 -0.32 -14.39 15.64
CA VAL A 163 -0.17 -12.95 15.83
C VAL A 163 0.21 -12.25 14.53
N ALA A 164 1.15 -12.79 13.76
CA ALA A 164 1.56 -12.20 12.47
C ALA A 164 0.41 -12.15 11.45
N LEU A 165 -0.44 -13.19 11.37
CA LEU A 165 -1.65 -13.14 10.55
C LEU A 165 -2.63 -12.06 11.02
N TYR A 166 -2.81 -11.89 12.32
CA TYR A 166 -3.65 -10.81 12.87
C TYR A 166 -3.12 -9.41 12.49
N LEU A 167 -1.80 -9.17 12.54
CA LEU A 167 -1.22 -7.89 12.12
C LEU A 167 -1.36 -7.63 10.61
N ILE A 168 -1.31 -8.69 9.78
CA ILE A 168 -1.53 -8.58 8.33
C ILE A 168 -3.02 -8.37 7.99
N ASP A 169 -3.93 -9.04 8.71
CA ASP A 169 -5.39 -8.95 8.53
C ASP A 169 -5.96 -7.63 9.06
N ARG A 170 -5.64 -7.26 10.31
CA ARG A 170 -6.27 -6.11 11.00
C ARG A 170 -5.49 -4.81 10.83
N LEU A 171 -4.15 -4.84 10.81
CA LEU A 171 -3.32 -3.63 10.66
C LEU A 171 -2.80 -3.43 9.22
N VAL A 172 -3.16 -4.32 8.29
CA VAL A 172 -2.88 -4.25 6.85
C VAL A 172 -1.36 -4.14 6.56
N PHE A 173 -0.55 -4.80 7.39
CA PHE A 173 0.90 -4.85 7.24
C PHE A 173 1.31 -5.49 5.90
N ARG A 174 2.46 -5.05 5.38
CA ARG A 174 3.14 -5.75 4.27
C ARG A 174 3.84 -6.98 4.84
N ALA A 175 3.86 -8.09 4.08
CA ALA A 175 4.34 -9.39 4.54
C ALA A 175 5.74 -9.37 5.19
N GLY A 176 6.71 -8.67 4.57
CA GLY A 176 8.07 -8.53 5.10
C GLY A 176 8.97 -9.73 4.79
N ASN A 177 9.49 -9.81 3.58
CA ASN A 177 10.55 -10.76 3.24
C ASN A 177 11.88 -10.29 3.88
N LYS A 178 12.68 -11.20 4.42
CA LYS A 178 14.06 -10.88 4.84
C LYS A 178 14.88 -10.50 3.59
N LYS A 179 15.63 -9.39 3.67
CA LYS A 179 16.47 -8.84 2.59
C LYS A 179 17.90 -9.37 2.70
N SER A 180 18.54 -9.64 1.57
CA SER A 180 19.98 -9.89 1.48
C SER A 180 20.73 -8.64 0.93
N GLY A 181 22.01 -8.51 1.31
CA GLY A 181 22.92 -7.47 0.83
C GLY A 181 22.72 -6.07 1.44
N ASN A 182 23.58 -5.13 1.04
CA ASN A 182 23.77 -3.80 1.65
C ASN A 182 22.62 -2.79 1.41
N LYS A 183 21.39 -3.25 1.14
CA LYS A 183 20.23 -2.37 0.93
C LYS A 183 19.69 -1.90 2.28
N VAL A 184 19.37 -0.61 2.40
CA VAL A 184 18.75 -0.01 3.60
C VAL A 184 17.62 -0.91 4.12
N ALA A 185 17.69 -1.25 5.40
CA ALA A 185 16.78 -2.20 6.02
C ALA A 185 15.36 -1.60 6.09
N THR A 186 14.40 -2.35 5.56
CA THR A 186 12.98 -1.94 5.53
C THR A 186 12.13 -3.15 5.87
N PHE A 187 11.17 -2.99 6.75
CA PHE A 187 10.51 -4.10 7.40
C PHE A 187 9.05 -4.27 6.98
N GLY A 188 8.55 -5.47 7.23
CA GLY A 188 7.13 -5.82 7.23
C GLY A 188 6.90 -6.86 8.33
N CYS A 189 5.71 -7.44 8.40
CA CYS A 189 5.29 -8.25 9.54
C CYS A 189 6.31 -9.33 9.95
N CYS A 190 6.79 -10.16 9.01
CA CYS A 190 7.70 -11.28 9.28
C CYS A 190 9.19 -10.86 9.41
N SER A 191 9.47 -9.56 9.37
CA SER A 191 10.79 -8.98 9.61
C SER A 191 10.75 -7.84 10.64
N LEU A 192 9.71 -7.78 11.47
CA LEU A 192 9.72 -6.93 12.65
C LEU A 192 10.76 -7.44 13.66
N ARG A 193 11.24 -6.50 14.48
CA ARG A 193 12.25 -6.71 15.51
C ARG A 193 11.73 -6.19 16.84
N CYS A 194 12.36 -6.58 17.94
CA CYS A 194 11.93 -6.17 19.27
C CYS A 194 11.97 -4.64 19.45
N GLU A 195 12.93 -3.92 18.84
CA GLU A 195 13.01 -2.45 18.84
C GLU A 195 11.87 -1.74 18.06
N HIS A 196 11.18 -2.45 17.17
CA HIS A 196 10.15 -1.87 16.30
C HIS A 196 8.77 -1.75 16.98
N ILE A 197 8.64 -2.27 18.21
CA ILE A 197 7.42 -2.15 19.02
C ILE A 197 7.73 -1.71 20.46
N LYS A 198 6.75 -1.08 21.09
CA LYS A 198 6.69 -0.90 22.56
C LYS A 198 5.32 -1.32 23.06
N LEU A 199 5.30 -1.98 24.21
CA LEU A 199 4.09 -2.44 24.88
C LEU A 199 3.76 -1.48 26.01
N HIS A 200 2.50 -1.04 26.09
CA HIS A 200 2.00 -0.16 27.13
C HIS A 200 0.72 -0.75 27.72
N ASP A 201 0.73 -1.11 29.01
CA ASP A 201 -0.42 -1.77 29.65
C ASP A 201 -1.67 -0.87 29.63
N GLN A 202 -1.46 0.43 29.80
CA GLN A 202 -2.46 1.46 29.56
C GLN A 202 -1.82 2.70 28.92
N LYS A 203 -2.41 3.23 27.84
CA LYS A 203 -1.98 4.47 27.16
C LYS A 203 -3.19 5.19 26.57
N ASN A 204 -3.27 6.51 26.76
CA ASN A 204 -4.36 7.37 26.27
C ASN A 204 -5.78 6.86 26.66
N GLY A 205 -5.91 6.28 27.87
CA GLY A 205 -7.17 5.72 28.37
C GLY A 205 -7.55 4.34 27.80
N LYS A 206 -6.75 3.75 26.91
CA LYS A 206 -6.94 2.39 26.39
C LYS A 206 -5.96 1.41 27.03
N GLU A 207 -6.39 0.17 27.21
CA GLU A 207 -5.57 -0.93 27.72
C GLU A 207 -4.87 -1.68 26.57
N TYR A 208 -3.79 -2.41 26.89
CA TYR A 208 -3.07 -3.31 25.97
C TYR A 208 -2.64 -2.64 24.65
N VAL A 209 -2.01 -1.47 24.74
CA VAL A 209 -1.64 -0.65 23.58
C VAL A 209 -0.26 -1.02 23.07
N VAL A 210 -0.18 -1.41 21.80
CA VAL A 210 1.07 -1.63 21.07
C VAL A 210 1.40 -0.38 20.24
N GLU A 211 2.55 0.22 20.53
CA GLU A 211 3.15 1.28 19.72
C GLU A 211 4.08 0.64 18.68
N PHE A 212 3.81 0.86 17.39
CA PHE A 212 4.64 0.38 16.27
C PHE A 212 5.40 1.56 15.66
N ASP A 213 6.72 1.43 15.48
CA ASP A 213 7.54 2.47 14.88
C ASP A 213 8.73 1.90 14.07
N PHE A 214 8.58 1.77 12.74
CA PHE A 214 9.60 1.12 11.88
C PHE A 214 9.66 1.66 10.45
N PRO A 215 10.81 1.58 9.75
CA PRO A 215 10.92 1.95 8.33
C PRO A 215 10.34 0.87 7.42
N GLY A 216 9.29 1.19 6.65
CA GLY A 216 8.63 0.29 5.71
C GLY A 216 9.18 0.37 4.27
N LYS A 217 8.45 -0.19 3.31
CA LYS A 217 8.76 -0.10 1.86
C LYS A 217 9.01 1.36 1.46
N CYS A 218 9.98 1.60 0.58
CA CYS A 218 10.40 2.94 0.13
C CYS A 218 10.88 3.86 1.28
N ASN A 219 11.35 3.28 2.40
CA ASN A 219 11.74 3.97 3.63
C ASN A 219 10.62 4.81 4.27
N ILE A 220 9.35 4.54 3.91
CA ILE A 220 8.18 5.19 4.50
C ILE A 220 8.01 4.64 5.93
N ARG A 221 8.17 5.49 6.95
CA ARG A 221 7.97 5.10 8.35
C ARG A 221 6.51 4.66 8.56
N TYR A 222 6.31 3.59 9.30
CA TYR A 222 5.02 3.21 9.87
C TYR A 222 5.03 3.61 11.34
N GLN A 223 4.08 4.46 11.74
CA GLN A 223 3.91 4.94 13.13
C GLN A 223 2.46 4.80 13.53
N ASN A 224 2.17 3.96 14.53
CA ASN A 224 0.80 3.72 14.99
C ASN A 224 0.76 3.32 16.47
N GLU A 225 -0.35 3.61 17.14
CA GLU A 225 -0.64 3.19 18.51
C GLU A 225 -1.98 2.46 18.50
N VAL A 226 -1.97 1.16 18.74
CA VAL A 226 -3.14 0.29 18.54
C VAL A 226 -3.43 -0.51 19.79
N PRO A 227 -4.64 -0.41 20.39
CA PRO A 227 -5.09 -1.39 21.37
C PRO A 227 -5.25 -2.75 20.69
N VAL A 228 -4.76 -3.82 21.31
CA VAL A 228 -4.90 -5.19 20.80
C VAL A 228 -5.60 -6.07 21.83
N GLU A 229 -6.09 -7.24 21.40
CA GLU A 229 -6.66 -8.21 22.33
C GLU A 229 -5.58 -8.65 23.35
N GLU A 230 -5.92 -8.76 24.63
CA GLU A 230 -5.01 -9.11 25.74
C GLU A 230 -4.09 -10.30 25.42
N THR A 231 -4.63 -11.34 24.76
CA THR A 231 -3.86 -12.54 24.37
C THR A 231 -2.82 -12.22 23.28
N VAL A 232 -3.05 -11.24 22.41
CA VAL A 232 -2.04 -10.75 21.44
C VAL A 232 -0.96 -9.95 22.16
N TYR A 233 -1.33 -9.08 23.10
CA TYR A 233 -0.39 -8.27 23.88
C TYR A 233 0.58 -9.15 24.70
N LYS A 234 0.05 -10.08 25.51
CA LYS A 234 0.85 -11.04 26.30
C LYS A 234 1.67 -11.99 25.44
N ASN A 235 1.20 -12.28 24.22
CA ASN A 235 2.01 -13.04 23.26
C ASN A 235 3.20 -12.22 22.78
N LEU A 236 3.00 -10.97 22.35
CA LEU A 236 4.07 -10.06 21.93
C LEU A 236 5.12 -9.85 23.04
N GLU A 237 4.68 -9.68 24.29
CA GLU A 237 5.53 -9.66 25.48
C GLU A 237 6.41 -10.91 25.55
N SER A 238 5.80 -12.10 25.51
CA SER A 238 6.54 -13.38 25.53
C SER A 238 7.37 -13.66 24.27
N PHE A 239 7.23 -12.87 23.20
CA PHE A 239 8.08 -12.94 22.01
C PHE A 239 9.32 -12.04 22.12
N MET A 240 9.34 -11.12 23.08
CA MET A 240 10.46 -10.21 23.39
C MET A 240 11.27 -10.68 24.61
N GLU A 241 10.75 -11.63 25.40
CA GLU A 241 11.46 -12.25 26.53
C GLU A 241 12.86 -12.74 26.13
N ASN A 242 13.88 -12.27 26.86
CA ASN A 242 15.30 -12.64 26.69
C ASN A 242 15.92 -12.25 25.33
N LYS A 243 15.34 -11.29 24.60
CA LYS A 243 15.89 -10.78 23.33
C LYS A 243 16.44 -9.36 23.42
N GLU A 244 17.43 -9.06 22.58
CA GLU A 244 17.86 -7.69 22.28
C GLU A 244 16.93 -6.99 21.29
N GLY A 245 16.93 -5.66 21.28
CA GLY A 245 16.12 -4.84 20.35
C GLY A 245 16.38 -5.15 18.87
N SER A 246 17.60 -5.57 18.55
CA SER A 246 18.11 -5.91 17.22
C SER A 246 17.67 -7.29 16.71
N GLU A 247 17.02 -8.11 17.54
CA GLU A 247 16.56 -9.46 17.17
C GLU A 247 15.14 -9.50 16.60
N ASP A 248 14.87 -10.51 15.78
CA ASP A 248 13.57 -10.72 15.15
C ASP A 248 12.46 -10.97 16.19
N LEU A 249 11.36 -10.22 16.09
CA LEU A 249 10.17 -10.37 16.91
C LEU A 249 9.48 -11.72 16.64
N PHE A 250 9.56 -12.20 15.39
CA PHE A 250 9.03 -13.49 14.95
C PHE A 250 10.16 -14.38 14.43
N ASP A 251 11.06 -14.79 15.33
CA ASP A 251 12.21 -15.66 15.07
C ASP A 251 11.83 -17.03 14.47
N CYS A 252 10.66 -17.57 14.83
CA CYS A 252 10.15 -18.85 14.35
C CYS A 252 9.27 -18.71 13.08
N LEU A 253 9.37 -17.60 12.34
CA LEU A 253 8.46 -17.30 11.23
C LEU A 253 9.17 -16.69 10.01
N ASP A 254 8.64 -17.00 8.83
CA ASP A 254 8.89 -16.26 7.59
C ASP A 254 7.61 -16.18 6.73
N THR A 255 7.71 -15.48 5.59
CA THR A 255 6.59 -15.35 4.65
C THR A 255 6.20 -16.67 3.96
N SER A 256 7.11 -17.64 3.90
CA SER A 256 6.92 -18.94 3.27
C SER A 256 6.05 -19.83 4.15
N ILE A 257 6.37 -19.89 5.45
CA ILE A 257 5.59 -20.55 6.50
C ILE A 257 4.16 -20.00 6.55
N LEU A 258 3.99 -18.67 6.49
CA LEU A 258 2.65 -18.06 6.43
C LEU A 258 1.85 -18.46 5.20
N ASN A 259 2.46 -18.44 4.01
CA ASN A 259 1.77 -18.82 2.77
C ASN A 259 1.43 -20.33 2.76
N SER A 260 2.34 -21.20 3.20
CA SER A 260 2.09 -22.63 3.35
C SER A 260 0.91 -22.90 4.29
N TYR A 261 0.84 -22.20 5.42
CA TYR A 261 -0.29 -22.33 6.35
C TYR A 261 -1.62 -21.84 5.74
N LEU A 262 -1.65 -20.70 5.02
CA LEU A 262 -2.85 -20.24 4.33
C LEU A 262 -3.39 -21.29 3.33
N SER A 263 -2.51 -21.94 2.57
CA SER A 263 -2.89 -23.04 1.66
C SER A 263 -3.48 -24.26 2.40
N THR A 264 -3.07 -24.54 3.65
CA THR A 264 -3.72 -25.57 4.48
C THR A 264 -5.06 -25.13 5.06
N LEU A 265 -5.22 -23.83 5.37
CA LEU A 265 -6.50 -23.29 5.85
C LEU A 265 -7.56 -23.21 4.77
N ILE A 266 -7.17 -22.98 3.52
CA ILE A 266 -8.09 -22.83 2.37
C ILE A 266 -7.62 -23.76 1.23
N PRO A 267 -7.89 -25.08 1.33
CA PRO A 267 -7.58 -26.03 0.28
C PRO A 267 -8.26 -25.67 -1.05
N GLY A 268 -7.56 -25.90 -2.17
CA GLY A 268 -8.04 -25.61 -3.52
C GLY A 268 -7.73 -24.20 -4.04
N PHE A 269 -7.15 -23.31 -3.22
CA PHE A 269 -6.79 -21.94 -3.61
C PHE A 269 -5.28 -21.67 -3.43
N PRO A 270 -4.38 -22.35 -4.19
CA PRO A 270 -2.92 -22.28 -3.99
C PRO A 270 -2.32 -20.91 -4.33
N GLU A 271 -3.05 -20.05 -5.05
CA GLU A 271 -2.65 -18.67 -5.39
C GLU A 271 -2.81 -17.70 -4.21
N LEU A 272 -3.48 -18.13 -3.12
CA LEU A 272 -3.73 -17.29 -1.95
C LEU A 272 -2.45 -17.11 -1.12
N THR A 273 -2.03 -15.85 -0.96
CA THR A 273 -0.85 -15.48 -0.17
C THR A 273 -1.16 -14.34 0.79
N VAL A 274 -0.31 -14.12 1.79
CA VAL A 274 -0.45 -12.98 2.73
C VAL A 274 -0.48 -11.61 2.04
N LYS A 275 0.02 -11.49 0.80
CA LYS A 275 -0.06 -10.26 0.00
C LYS A 275 -1.51 -9.88 -0.34
N VAL A 276 -2.39 -10.86 -0.49
CA VAL A 276 -3.79 -10.70 -0.93
C VAL A 276 -4.65 -9.94 0.10
N PHE A 277 -4.33 -10.05 1.40
CA PHE A 277 -5.05 -9.36 2.47
C PHE A 277 -5.10 -7.85 2.26
N ARG A 278 -4.01 -7.23 1.79
CA ARG A 278 -3.99 -5.78 1.52
C ARG A 278 -4.98 -5.37 0.43
N THR A 279 -5.09 -6.17 -0.63
CA THR A 279 -6.05 -5.95 -1.72
C THR A 279 -7.49 -6.20 -1.26
N CYS A 280 -7.72 -7.27 -0.50
CA CYS A 280 -9.04 -7.61 0.05
C CYS A 280 -9.56 -6.52 1.01
N ASN A 281 -8.71 -6.05 1.92
CA ASN A 281 -9.06 -5.00 2.87
C ASN A 281 -9.24 -3.65 2.17
N ALA A 282 -8.30 -3.24 1.31
CA ALA A 282 -8.42 -1.99 0.55
C ALA A 282 -9.71 -1.94 -0.28
N SER A 283 -10.02 -3.02 -1.01
CA SER A 283 -11.24 -3.11 -1.83
C SER A 283 -12.51 -3.12 -0.98
N SER A 284 -12.55 -3.90 0.12
CA SER A 284 -13.73 -3.96 1.00
C SER A 284 -13.97 -2.62 1.70
N THR A 285 -12.93 -2.05 2.34
CA THR A 285 -13.01 -0.73 2.97
C THR A 285 -13.43 0.34 1.97
N PHE A 286 -12.95 0.31 0.73
CA PHE A 286 -13.38 1.27 -0.28
C PHE A 286 -14.88 1.18 -0.57
N GLN A 287 -15.38 -0.03 -0.85
CA GLN A 287 -16.79 -0.25 -1.15
C GLN A 287 -17.70 0.10 0.05
N ASP A 288 -17.30 -0.27 1.26
CA ASP A 288 -18.07 0.01 2.48
C ASP A 288 -18.08 1.51 2.82
N GLN A 289 -16.98 2.24 2.58
CA GLN A 289 -16.95 3.70 2.70
C GLN A 289 -17.79 4.38 1.62
N LEU A 290 -17.74 3.94 0.36
CA LEU A 290 -18.61 4.49 -0.69
C LEU A 290 -20.10 4.31 -0.36
N LYS A 291 -20.50 3.15 0.18
CA LYS A 291 -21.88 2.88 0.66
C LYS A 291 -22.28 3.78 1.83
N LYS A 292 -21.37 4.08 2.76
CA LYS A 292 -21.63 4.94 3.91
C LYS A 292 -21.67 6.44 3.55
N LEU A 293 -20.95 6.87 2.52
CA LEU A 293 -20.71 8.30 2.21
C LEU A 293 -21.44 8.83 0.96
N SER A 294 -21.88 7.98 0.03
CA SER A 294 -22.44 8.43 -1.27
C SER A 294 -23.96 8.32 -1.32
N LYS A 295 -24.66 9.40 -1.68
CA LYS A 295 -26.13 9.40 -1.86
C LYS A 295 -26.46 9.62 -3.34
N GLU A 296 -27.45 8.91 -3.88
CA GLU A 296 -27.78 8.98 -5.32
C GLU A 296 -28.28 10.37 -5.75
N GLY A 297 -28.99 11.09 -4.85
CA GLY A 297 -29.44 12.46 -5.05
C GLY A 297 -28.41 13.56 -4.75
N ASP A 298 -27.17 13.23 -4.35
CA ASP A 298 -26.12 14.24 -4.15
C ASP A 298 -25.66 14.87 -5.48
N SER A 299 -25.17 16.11 -5.41
CA SER A 299 -24.49 16.76 -6.52
C SER A 299 -23.23 15.99 -6.95
N ILE A 300 -22.80 16.13 -8.20
CA ILE A 300 -21.56 15.50 -8.70
C ILE A 300 -20.35 15.91 -7.85
N LYS A 301 -20.30 17.17 -7.39
CA LYS A 301 -19.27 17.67 -6.46
C LYS A 301 -19.26 16.88 -5.14
N ASN A 302 -20.42 16.63 -4.54
CA ASN A 302 -20.53 15.88 -3.29
C ASN A 302 -20.22 14.39 -3.48
N LYS A 303 -20.70 13.76 -4.57
CA LYS A 303 -20.36 12.39 -4.97
C LYS A 303 -18.85 12.22 -5.13
N MET A 304 -18.19 13.14 -5.82
CA MET A 304 -16.73 13.13 -6.00
C MET A 304 -15.97 13.41 -4.70
N LEU A 305 -16.51 14.23 -3.78
CA LEU A 305 -15.96 14.38 -2.44
C LEU A 305 -16.04 13.06 -1.64
N ALA A 306 -17.20 12.41 -1.60
CA ALA A 306 -17.39 11.11 -0.95
C ALA A 306 -16.42 10.04 -1.50
N PHE A 307 -16.22 10.01 -2.82
CA PHE A 307 -15.23 9.14 -3.47
C PHE A 307 -13.79 9.44 -3.03
N LYS A 308 -13.39 10.71 -3.02
CA LYS A 308 -12.05 11.13 -2.54
C LYS A 308 -11.83 10.81 -1.07
N VAL A 309 -12.85 10.97 -0.22
CA VAL A 309 -12.80 10.60 1.22
C VAL A 309 -12.68 9.08 1.39
N ALA A 310 -13.49 8.28 0.70
CA ALA A 310 -13.41 6.82 0.74
C ALA A 310 -12.01 6.31 0.34
N ASN A 311 -11.41 6.86 -0.72
CA ASN A 311 -10.05 6.51 -1.15
C ASN A 311 -8.99 6.98 -0.15
N LYS A 312 -9.16 8.14 0.48
CA LYS A 312 -8.29 8.65 1.55
C LYS A 312 -8.26 7.71 2.76
N GLN A 313 -9.40 7.13 3.17
CA GLN A 313 -9.42 6.12 4.25
C GLN A 313 -8.60 4.87 3.87
N VAL A 314 -8.67 4.43 2.61
CA VAL A 314 -7.87 3.29 2.11
C VAL A 314 -6.37 3.61 2.07
N ALA A 315 -6.00 4.84 1.66
CA ALA A 315 -4.60 5.28 1.68
C ALA A 315 -4.02 5.32 3.10
N VAL A 316 -4.78 5.82 4.08
CA VAL A 316 -4.42 5.81 5.52
C VAL A 316 -4.29 4.38 6.04
N LEU A 317 -5.29 3.52 5.80
CA LEU A 317 -5.29 2.10 6.17
C LEU A 317 -4.06 1.36 5.62
N CYS A 318 -3.66 1.68 4.39
CA CYS A 318 -2.51 1.08 3.73
C CYS A 318 -1.15 1.71 4.07
N ASN A 319 -1.12 2.73 4.95
CA ASN A 319 0.03 3.60 5.23
C ASN A 319 0.76 4.05 3.94
N HIS A 320 -0.01 4.64 3.03
CA HIS A 320 0.50 5.32 1.85
C HIS A 320 0.81 6.77 2.22
N GLN A 321 2.09 7.01 2.58
CA GLN A 321 2.67 8.30 2.90
C GLN A 321 3.98 8.46 2.10
N HIS A 322 4.43 9.68 1.83
CA HIS A 322 5.77 10.01 1.35
C HIS A 322 6.37 11.07 2.30
N ALA A 323 7.68 11.30 2.19
CA ALA A 323 8.29 12.45 2.83
C ALA A 323 7.72 13.74 2.19
N VAL A 324 7.21 14.66 3.02
CA VAL A 324 6.65 15.93 2.54
C VAL A 324 7.75 16.79 1.93
N SER A 325 7.85 16.79 0.61
CA SER A 325 8.58 17.81 -0.14
C SER A 325 7.68 19.04 -0.37
N LYS A 326 8.23 20.12 -0.92
CA LYS A 326 7.55 21.43 -1.00
C LYS A 326 6.55 21.49 -2.18
N GLY A 327 5.47 20.69 -2.10
CA GLY A 327 4.40 20.65 -3.11
C GLY A 327 3.18 19.87 -2.63
N HIS A 328 2.41 20.43 -1.69
CA HIS A 328 1.39 19.69 -0.94
C HIS A 328 0.27 19.05 -1.77
N GLU A 329 -0.14 19.65 -2.90
CA GLU A 329 -1.34 19.23 -3.63
C GLU A 329 -1.10 18.04 -4.56
N THR A 330 -0.11 18.12 -5.46
CA THR A 330 0.24 17.04 -6.39
C THR A 330 0.62 15.74 -5.69
N ILE A 331 1.35 15.85 -4.57
CA ILE A 331 1.73 14.71 -3.72
C ILE A 331 0.51 13.97 -3.15
N MET A 332 -0.58 14.68 -2.85
CA MET A 332 -1.80 14.06 -2.30
C MET A 332 -2.56 13.23 -3.35
N GLU A 333 -2.55 13.64 -4.62
CA GLU A 333 -3.21 12.89 -5.70
C GLU A 333 -2.47 11.58 -6.02
N GLU A 334 -1.14 11.55 -5.88
CA GLU A 334 -0.32 10.37 -6.15
C GLU A 334 -0.55 9.23 -5.13
N TYR A 335 -0.74 9.55 -3.84
CA TYR A 335 -1.15 8.55 -2.83
C TYR A 335 -2.47 7.88 -3.18
N LEU A 336 -3.44 8.71 -3.59
CA LEU A 336 -4.80 8.29 -3.90
C LEU A 336 -4.83 7.45 -5.18
N LYS A 337 -3.99 7.76 -6.17
CA LYS A 337 -3.75 6.87 -7.31
C LYS A 337 -3.07 5.56 -6.88
N THR A 338 -2.13 5.58 -5.94
CA THR A 338 -1.46 4.35 -5.46
C THR A 338 -2.42 3.32 -4.86
N SER A 339 -3.42 3.74 -4.06
CA SER A 339 -4.50 2.84 -3.60
C SER A 339 -5.44 2.42 -4.74
N LEU A 340 -5.95 3.41 -5.49
CA LEU A 340 -6.97 3.24 -6.53
C LEU A 340 -6.54 2.37 -7.72
N LEU A 341 -5.25 2.43 -8.11
CA LEU A 341 -4.75 1.74 -9.30
C LEU A 341 -4.21 0.33 -9.04
N HIS A 342 -3.97 -0.05 -7.78
CA HIS A 342 -3.25 -1.29 -7.46
C HIS A 342 -3.93 -2.18 -6.41
N TYR A 343 -4.66 -1.61 -5.45
CA TYR A 343 -5.22 -2.33 -4.29
C TYR A 343 -6.77 -2.33 -4.24
N ILE A 344 -7.42 -1.36 -4.87
CA ILE A 344 -8.89 -1.29 -5.01
C ILE A 344 -9.30 -1.99 -6.32
N ASP A 345 -10.30 -2.89 -6.25
CA ASP A 345 -10.88 -3.54 -7.43
C ASP A 345 -11.60 -2.48 -8.31
N PRO A 346 -11.18 -2.26 -9.56
CA PRO A 346 -11.75 -1.23 -10.44
C PRO A 346 -13.23 -1.46 -10.73
N ARG A 347 -13.75 -2.68 -10.55
CA ARG A 347 -15.18 -2.98 -10.69
C ARG A 347 -16.03 -2.23 -9.66
N ILE A 348 -15.50 -1.99 -8.44
CA ILE A 348 -16.18 -1.17 -7.43
C ILE A 348 -16.39 0.26 -7.95
N VAL A 349 -15.37 0.81 -8.63
CA VAL A 349 -15.40 2.14 -9.23
C VAL A 349 -16.39 2.20 -10.41
N VAL A 350 -16.34 1.22 -11.31
CA VAL A 350 -17.26 1.14 -12.47
C VAL A 350 -18.72 1.04 -12.02
N ALA A 351 -19.00 0.20 -11.02
CA ALA A 351 -20.34 0.04 -10.47
C ALA A 351 -20.84 1.32 -9.78
N TRP A 352 -19.98 1.97 -8.98
CA TRP A 352 -20.29 3.25 -8.35
C TRP A 352 -20.56 4.35 -9.39
N CYS A 353 -19.73 4.45 -10.44
CA CYS A 353 -19.96 5.37 -11.57
C CYS A 353 -21.32 5.15 -12.23
N LYS A 354 -21.63 3.89 -12.61
CA LYS A 354 -22.93 3.52 -13.20
C LYS A 354 -24.10 3.85 -12.26
N LYS A 355 -23.94 3.65 -10.95
CA LYS A 355 -24.98 3.84 -9.95
C LYS A 355 -25.21 5.31 -9.56
N MET A 356 -24.15 6.13 -9.55
CA MET A 356 -24.19 7.54 -9.11
C MET A 356 -24.30 8.53 -10.26
N GLU A 357 -24.39 8.05 -11.50
CA GLU A 357 -24.40 8.84 -12.74
C GLU A 357 -23.15 9.72 -12.90
N VAL A 358 -21.98 9.17 -12.55
CA VAL A 358 -20.67 9.84 -12.67
C VAL A 358 -19.85 9.20 -13.79
N THR A 359 -19.35 10.02 -14.71
CA THR A 359 -18.47 9.60 -15.81
C THR A 359 -17.13 9.06 -15.30
N LEU A 360 -16.61 7.99 -15.94
CA LEU A 360 -15.34 7.38 -15.54
C LEU A 360 -14.14 8.30 -15.82
N GLU A 361 -14.31 9.23 -16.75
CA GLU A 361 -13.41 10.33 -17.11
C GLU A 361 -13.00 11.19 -15.90
N GLU A 362 -13.89 11.40 -14.92
CA GLU A 362 -13.65 12.20 -13.71
C GLU A 362 -12.73 11.50 -12.69
N ILE A 363 -12.48 10.20 -12.87
CA ILE A 363 -11.77 9.34 -11.90
C ILE A 363 -10.50 8.74 -12.51
N TYR A 364 -10.60 8.28 -13.76
CA TYR A 364 -9.55 7.60 -14.49
C TYR A 364 -9.19 8.36 -15.77
N THR A 365 -7.91 8.70 -15.91
CA THR A 365 -7.34 9.17 -17.17
C THR A 365 -7.48 8.11 -18.27
N GLU A 366 -7.33 8.50 -19.54
CA GLU A 366 -7.50 7.60 -20.68
C GLU A 366 -6.65 6.32 -20.60
N THR A 367 -5.39 6.44 -20.14
CA THR A 367 -4.48 5.31 -19.91
C THR A 367 -4.97 4.37 -18.81
N GLU A 368 -5.57 4.92 -17.75
CA GLU A 368 -6.13 4.15 -16.63
C GLU A 368 -7.43 3.45 -17.06
N ARG A 369 -8.26 4.09 -17.89
CA ARG A 369 -9.45 3.45 -18.50
C ARG A 369 -9.06 2.32 -19.45
N LYS A 370 -8.03 2.51 -20.29
CA LYS A 370 -7.44 1.47 -21.16
C LYS A 370 -6.90 0.27 -20.35
N LYS A 371 -6.23 0.50 -19.22
CA LYS A 371 -5.80 -0.56 -18.28
C LYS A 371 -7.00 -1.34 -17.71
N PHE A 372 -8.04 -0.64 -17.30
CA PHE A 372 -9.22 -1.24 -16.65
C PHE A 372 -10.37 -1.59 -17.61
N GLN A 373 -10.11 -1.65 -18.92
CA GLN A 373 -11.13 -1.99 -19.93
C GLN A 373 -11.82 -3.33 -19.65
N TRP A 374 -11.09 -4.29 -19.06
CA TRP A 374 -11.65 -5.58 -18.63
C TRP A 374 -12.75 -5.42 -17.57
N ALA A 375 -12.62 -4.46 -16.66
CA ALA A 375 -13.59 -4.17 -15.61
C ALA A 375 -14.76 -3.34 -16.17
N ILE A 376 -14.46 -2.32 -16.95
CA ILE A 376 -15.46 -1.44 -17.60
C ILE A 376 -16.43 -2.27 -18.45
N ASN A 377 -15.93 -3.25 -19.20
CA ASN A 377 -16.72 -4.09 -20.10
C ASN A 377 -17.49 -5.24 -19.40
N SER A 378 -17.31 -5.49 -18.10
CA SER A 378 -17.83 -6.70 -17.42
C SER A 378 -18.56 -6.45 -16.09
N THR A 379 -18.88 -5.19 -15.79
CA THR A 379 -19.39 -4.79 -14.46
C THR A 379 -20.66 -3.97 -14.55
N GLU A 380 -21.70 -4.39 -13.85
CA GLU A 380 -22.97 -3.66 -13.70
C GLU A 380 -23.06 -2.90 -12.37
N SER A 381 -24.08 -2.05 -12.23
CA SER A 381 -24.26 -1.12 -11.09
C SER A 381 -24.58 -1.81 -9.75
N ASP A 382 -24.88 -3.11 -9.77
CA ASP A 382 -25.16 -3.97 -8.62
C ASP A 382 -23.93 -4.74 -8.09
N TYR A 383 -22.75 -4.53 -8.69
CA TYR A 383 -21.55 -5.30 -8.34
C TYR A 383 -21.08 -5.10 -6.89
N GLU A 384 -21.01 -6.23 -6.17
CA GLU A 384 -20.49 -6.35 -4.81
C GLU A 384 -19.17 -7.15 -4.79
N PHE A 385 -18.15 -6.67 -4.07
CA PHE A 385 -16.81 -7.28 -4.02
C PHE A 385 -16.78 -8.50 -3.08
#